data_AF-A0A2E6YPV7-F1
#
_entry.id   AF-A0A2E6YPV7-F1
#
_cell.length_a   1.000
_cell.length_b   1.000
_cell.length_c   1.000
_cell.angle_alpha   90.00
_cell.angle_beta   90.00
_cell.angle_gamma   90.00
#
_symmetry.space_group_name_H-M   'P 1'
#
loop_
_entity.id
_entity.type
_entity.pdbx_description
1 polymer ?
#
loop_
_entity_poly.entity_id
_entity_poly.type
_entity_poly.pdbx_seq_one_letter_code
_entity_poly.pdbx_strand_id
1 'polypeptide(L)'
;MRVVVWIPLLLCWMSSHTVADFSTLPGSFVSNGVPASSVRVAMADSTNAQVAQATDDASLQHAPPLAIDDWPMVGQARLKVLFWNIYDSALYTPSGVWQGEGPYQLSLHYLRDIPVHQLIEQTDKAWREQGRTHPRQAEWLAQLTDIWPDITEGDNLVLSVAASGHSGFWFNGEYIGAIHDEAFGPLFGGIWLDADTPQPALRSQLISGAGG
;
A
#
# COMPACT_ATOMS: atom_id res chain seq x y z
N MET A 1 -3.80 13.05 -31.43
CA MET A 1 -4.02 11.67 -30.94
C MET A 1 -2.67 11.04 -30.67
N ARG A 2 -2.24 11.01 -29.40
CA ARG A 2 -0.99 10.35 -29.00
C ARG A 2 -1.36 8.97 -28.48
N VAL A 3 -1.05 7.96 -29.28
CA VAL A 3 -1.08 6.55 -28.89
C VAL A 3 0.04 6.35 -27.88
N VAL A 4 -0.23 6.57 -26.59
CA VAL A 4 0.66 6.13 -25.49
C VAL A 4 0.27 4.69 -25.17
N VAL A 5 0.58 3.84 -26.12
CA VAL A 5 0.85 2.43 -25.88
C VAL A 5 2.38 2.46 -25.92
N TRP A 6 3.11 1.95 -24.94
CA TRP A 6 3.06 0.60 -24.46
C TRP A 6 3.77 0.56 -23.09
N ILE A 7 3.48 -0.45 -22.30
CA ILE A 7 4.38 -1.01 -21.31
C ILE A 7 5.21 -2.07 -22.07
N PRO A 8 6.32 -1.79 -22.80
CA PRO A 8 7.21 -2.86 -23.23
C PRO A 8 8.51 -2.68 -22.48
N LEU A 9 8.66 -3.28 -21.31
CA LEU A 9 9.99 -3.65 -20.79
C LEU A 9 9.95 -4.65 -19.63
N LEU A 10 8.88 -5.45 -19.53
CA LEU A 10 8.93 -6.73 -18.79
C LEU A 10 9.70 -7.83 -19.55
N LEU A 11 10.55 -7.48 -20.53
CA LEU A 11 11.15 -8.45 -21.45
C LEU A 11 12.58 -8.14 -21.95
N CYS A 12 13.34 -7.27 -21.29
CA CYS A 12 14.78 -7.24 -21.49
C CYS A 12 15.46 -7.31 -20.14
N TRP A 13 16.38 -8.27 -19.98
CA TRP A 13 17.23 -8.51 -18.81
C TRP A 13 16.52 -9.27 -17.66
N MET A 14 16.94 -10.43 -17.19
CA MET A 14 18.05 -11.29 -17.57
C MET A 14 17.83 -12.68 -16.97
N SER A 15 17.75 -13.69 -17.84
CA SER A 15 18.28 -15.01 -17.54
C SER A 15 19.73 -14.86 -17.10
N SER A 16 20.01 -14.78 -15.80
CA SER A 16 21.32 -15.07 -15.23
C SER A 16 21.21 -15.25 -13.73
N HIS A 17 21.42 -16.50 -13.35
CA HIS A 17 21.67 -17.04 -12.03
C HIS A 17 22.46 -16.09 -11.12
N THR A 18 22.12 -16.01 -9.84
CA THR A 18 23.02 -16.42 -8.74
C THR A 18 22.23 -16.41 -7.44
N VAL A 19 22.10 -17.60 -6.86
CA VAL A 19 21.69 -17.83 -5.47
C VAL A 19 22.85 -17.39 -4.59
N ALA A 20 22.62 -16.54 -3.61
CA ALA A 20 23.56 -16.32 -2.52
C ALA A 20 22.85 -16.58 -1.19
N ASP A 21 23.03 -17.82 -0.74
CA ASP A 21 22.92 -18.25 0.65
C ASP A 21 23.85 -17.40 1.52
N PHE A 22 23.33 -16.83 2.60
CA PHE A 22 24.19 -16.42 3.71
C PHE A 22 23.56 -16.84 5.04
N SER A 23 23.86 -18.09 5.37
CA SER A 23 23.91 -18.63 6.71
C SER A 23 24.40 -17.66 7.80
N THR A 24 23.62 -17.62 8.87
CA THR A 24 24.04 -17.81 10.28
C THR A 24 25.05 -16.84 10.90
N LEU A 25 24.58 -16.03 11.84
CA LEU A 25 25.29 -15.74 13.10
C LEU A 25 24.30 -15.56 14.27
N PRO A 26 24.40 -16.34 15.37
CA PRO A 26 23.68 -16.06 16.61
C PRO A 26 24.52 -15.15 17.53
N GLY A 27 24.03 -13.93 17.74
CA GLY A 27 24.59 -12.98 18.71
C GLY A 27 23.96 -13.15 20.09
N SER A 28 24.63 -13.91 20.95
CA SER A 28 24.34 -14.06 22.38
C SER A 28 24.48 -12.71 23.10
N PHE A 29 23.44 -12.25 23.80
CA PHE A 29 23.60 -11.23 24.85
C PHE A 29 23.03 -11.72 26.18
N VAL A 30 23.89 -11.63 27.19
CA VAL A 30 23.75 -12.18 28.53
C VAL A 30 23.03 -11.19 29.46
N SER A 31 22.18 -11.80 30.28
CA SER A 31 21.54 -11.33 31.51
C SER A 31 22.40 -10.46 32.44
N ASN A 32 21.79 -9.44 33.05
CA ASN A 32 22.09 -9.05 34.42
C ASN A 32 20.86 -8.39 35.07
N GLY A 33 20.50 -8.88 36.25
CA GLY A 33 19.26 -8.55 36.93
C GLY A 33 19.36 -7.53 38.06
N VAL A 34 18.17 -6.99 38.37
CA VAL A 34 17.58 -6.59 39.68
C VAL A 34 18.31 -5.53 40.54
N PRO A 35 17.67 -4.87 41.55
CA PRO A 35 16.24 -4.83 41.91
C PRO A 35 15.61 -3.48 42.31
N ALA A 36 14.28 -3.50 42.30
CA ALA A 36 13.34 -2.94 43.29
C ALA A 36 13.38 -1.44 43.64
N SER A 37 12.36 -0.73 43.15
CA SER A 37 11.83 0.47 43.79
C SER A 37 10.38 0.22 44.25
N SER A 38 10.16 0.52 45.52
CA SER A 38 8.97 0.27 46.31
C SER A 38 7.71 0.94 45.77
N VAL A 39 6.66 0.14 45.50
CA VAL A 39 5.30 0.64 45.28
C VAL A 39 4.57 0.69 46.62
N ARG A 40 4.16 1.89 47.04
CA ARG A 40 3.20 2.07 48.13
C ARG A 40 1.79 2.01 47.55
N VAL A 41 0.99 1.12 48.13
CA VAL A 41 -0.46 1.00 47.91
C VAL A 41 -1.15 2.19 48.58
N ALA A 42 -1.87 3.00 47.80
CA ALA A 42 -2.90 3.89 48.31
C ALA A 42 -4.24 3.45 47.70
N MET A 43 -5.09 2.90 48.57
CA MET A 43 -6.49 2.60 48.28
C MET A 43 -7.27 3.90 48.34
N ALA A 44 -8.00 4.25 47.28
CA ALA A 44 -9.10 5.20 47.33
C ALA A 44 -10.21 4.67 46.42
N ASP A 45 -11.23 4.12 47.07
CA ASP A 45 -12.54 3.83 46.51
C ASP A 45 -13.20 5.16 46.13
N SER A 46 -13.61 5.31 44.87
CA SER A 46 -14.62 6.30 44.47
C SER A 46 -15.32 5.81 43.22
N THR A 47 -16.61 5.58 43.41
CA THR A 47 -17.58 5.08 42.45
C THR A 47 -17.95 6.16 41.42
N ASN A 48 -18.17 5.70 40.19
CA ASN A 48 -19.15 6.18 39.20
C ASN A 48 -18.66 6.98 37.97
N ALA A 49 -18.86 6.31 36.82
CA ALA A 49 -19.33 6.82 35.53
C ALA A 49 -18.65 8.07 34.93
N GLN A 50 -17.68 7.80 34.05
CA GLN A 50 -17.51 8.59 32.83
C GLN A 50 -17.39 7.65 31.62
N VAL A 51 -18.54 7.44 31.00
CA VAL A 51 -18.71 7.18 29.57
C VAL A 51 -18.11 8.34 28.78
N ALA A 52 -17.57 7.97 27.61
CA ALA A 52 -17.21 8.82 26.49
C ALA A 52 -15.79 9.43 26.48
N GLN A 53 -15.11 9.15 25.36
CA GLN A 53 -13.97 9.87 24.79
C GLN A 53 -12.58 9.51 25.33
N ALA A 54 -12.11 8.33 24.93
CA ALA A 54 -10.68 8.05 24.73
C ALA A 54 -10.49 7.33 23.39
N THR A 55 -11.00 7.94 22.31
CA THR A 55 -10.76 7.51 20.93
C THR A 55 -10.58 8.77 20.10
N ASP A 56 -9.50 9.51 20.32
CA ASP A 56 -9.10 10.60 19.41
C ASP A 56 -7.59 10.88 19.39
N ASP A 57 -6.81 10.46 20.40
CA ASP A 57 -5.36 10.72 20.42
C ASP A 57 -4.48 9.60 19.83
N ALA A 58 -4.98 8.36 19.71
CA ALA A 58 -4.22 7.24 19.14
C ALA A 58 -4.38 7.10 17.61
N SER A 59 -5.30 7.88 17.02
CA SER A 59 -5.76 7.76 15.63
C SER A 59 -4.77 8.30 14.60
N LEU A 60 -3.79 9.11 15.03
CA LEU A 60 -2.88 9.82 14.11
C LEU A 60 -1.61 9.05 13.76
N GLN A 61 -1.36 7.90 14.39
CA GLN A 61 -0.09 7.16 14.26
C GLN A 61 -0.23 5.78 13.60
N HIS A 62 -1.45 5.36 13.25
CA HIS A 62 -1.68 4.06 12.65
C HIS A 62 -2.24 4.24 11.25
N ALA A 63 -1.66 3.51 10.31
CA ALA A 63 -2.16 3.40 8.95
C ALA A 63 -3.63 2.94 8.95
N PRO A 64 -4.43 3.31 7.93
CA PRO A 64 -5.81 2.86 7.87
C PRO A 64 -5.86 1.32 7.88
N PRO A 65 -6.72 0.72 8.73
CA PRO A 65 -6.79 -0.74 8.86
C PRO A 65 -7.19 -1.37 7.52
N LEU A 66 -6.64 -2.57 7.25
CA LEU A 66 -7.10 -3.38 6.13
C LEU A 66 -8.57 -3.76 6.36
N ALA A 67 -9.43 -3.48 5.39
CA ALA A 67 -10.87 -3.70 5.47
C ALA A 67 -11.44 -4.18 4.13
N ILE A 68 -10.64 -4.90 3.34
CA ILE A 68 -11.05 -5.47 2.05
C ILE A 68 -12.16 -6.52 2.17
N ASP A 69 -12.32 -7.15 3.35
CA ASP A 69 -13.39 -8.11 3.64
C ASP A 69 -14.70 -7.42 4.10
N ASP A 70 -14.60 -6.22 4.69
CA ASP A 70 -15.74 -5.46 5.22
C ASP A 70 -16.30 -4.46 4.22
N TRP A 71 -15.44 -3.90 3.35
CA TRP A 71 -15.83 -2.85 2.42
C TRP A 71 -16.37 -3.46 1.13
N PRO A 72 -17.50 -2.96 0.60
CA PRO A 72 -18.01 -3.39 -0.69
C PRO A 72 -17.01 -3.07 -1.80
N MET A 73 -16.82 -4.05 -2.69
CA MET A 73 -16.00 -3.92 -3.88
C MET A 73 -16.70 -3.01 -4.90
N VAL A 74 -15.99 -1.98 -5.36
CA VAL A 74 -16.43 -1.07 -6.42
C VAL A 74 -16.18 -1.67 -7.80
N GLY A 75 -15.11 -2.43 -7.97
CA GLY A 75 -14.79 -3.04 -9.25
C GLY A 75 -13.44 -3.75 -9.24
N GLN A 76 -13.25 -4.60 -10.25
CA GLN A 76 -12.03 -5.36 -10.45
C GLN A 76 -11.60 -5.25 -11.91
N ALA A 77 -10.29 -5.20 -12.15
CA ALA A 77 -9.70 -5.10 -13.47
C ALA A 77 -8.40 -5.90 -13.54
N ARG A 78 -8.16 -6.60 -14.64
CA ARG A 78 -6.89 -7.29 -14.89
C ARG A 78 -5.98 -6.43 -15.77
N LEU A 79 -4.75 -6.20 -15.32
CA LEU A 79 -3.71 -5.65 -16.19
C LEU A 79 -3.14 -6.75 -17.07
N LYS A 80 -3.30 -6.59 -18.40
CA LYS A 80 -2.70 -7.45 -19.41
C LYS A 80 -1.85 -6.66 -20.39
N VAL A 81 -0.61 -7.09 -20.59
CA VAL A 81 0.31 -6.55 -21.59
C VAL A 81 0.54 -7.60 -22.66
N LEU A 82 0.06 -7.33 -23.88
CA LEU A 82 0.13 -8.24 -25.04
C LEU A 82 -0.48 -9.62 -24.73
N PHE A 83 0.33 -10.59 -24.28
CA PHE A 83 -0.11 -11.94 -23.90
C PHE A 83 0.03 -12.23 -22.39
N TRP A 84 0.68 -11.35 -21.63
CA TRP A 84 1.04 -11.59 -20.23
C TRP A 84 0.07 -10.89 -19.29
N ASN A 85 -0.43 -11.63 -18.30
CA ASN A 85 -1.18 -11.08 -17.17
C ASN A 85 -0.17 -10.58 -16.13
N ILE A 86 -0.32 -9.34 -15.66
CA ILE A 86 0.63 -8.71 -14.73
C ILE A 86 0.09 -8.78 -13.31
N TYR A 87 -1.12 -8.24 -13.10
CA TYR A 87 -1.81 -8.30 -11.82
C TYR A 87 -3.33 -8.18 -12.02
N ASP A 88 -4.07 -8.64 -11.03
CA ASP A 88 -5.48 -8.31 -10.82
C ASP A 88 -5.60 -7.17 -9.81
N SER A 89 -6.29 -6.11 -10.20
CA SER A 89 -6.57 -4.96 -9.34
C SER A 89 -8.02 -4.98 -8.89
N ALA A 90 -8.29 -4.71 -7.61
CA ALA A 90 -9.63 -4.58 -7.06
C ALA A 90 -9.72 -3.32 -6.19
N LEU A 91 -10.79 -2.55 -6.38
CA LEU A 91 -11.06 -1.31 -5.64
C LEU A 91 -12.18 -1.54 -4.64
N TYR A 92 -11.97 -1.13 -3.39
CA TYR A 92 -12.93 -1.21 -2.30
C TYR A 92 -13.14 0.17 -1.69
N THR A 93 -14.38 0.55 -1.41
CA THR A 93 -14.71 1.80 -0.71
C THR A 93 -15.80 1.54 0.33
N PRO A 94 -15.92 2.34 1.39
CA PRO A 94 -16.95 2.11 2.41
C PRO A 94 -18.38 2.17 1.84
N SER A 95 -18.60 2.96 0.79
CA SER A 95 -19.91 3.13 0.16
C SER A 95 -20.15 2.20 -1.03
N GLY A 96 -19.13 1.47 -1.52
CA GLY A 96 -19.21 0.64 -2.72
C GLY A 96 -19.30 1.43 -4.03
N VAL A 97 -19.06 2.74 -3.94
CA VAL A 97 -19.07 3.68 -5.07
C VAL A 97 -17.80 4.50 -5.02
N TRP A 98 -17.17 4.70 -6.18
CA TRP A 98 -16.02 5.59 -6.30
C TRP A 98 -16.47 7.06 -6.31
N GLN A 99 -16.00 7.85 -5.35
CA GLN A 99 -16.36 9.26 -5.18
C GLN A 99 -15.28 10.23 -5.69
N GLY A 100 -14.15 9.70 -6.18
CA GLY A 100 -13.00 10.50 -6.65
C GLY A 100 -11.94 10.76 -5.59
N GLU A 101 -12.22 10.45 -4.33
CA GLU A 101 -11.31 10.68 -3.20
C GLU A 101 -11.38 9.55 -2.16
N GLY A 102 -10.44 9.57 -1.22
CA GLY A 102 -10.41 8.68 -0.06
C GLY A 102 -11.64 8.82 0.84
N PRO A 103 -11.96 7.81 1.66
CA PRO A 103 -11.17 6.61 1.89
C PRO A 103 -11.44 5.47 0.89
N TYR A 104 -10.38 4.75 0.51
CA TYR A 104 -10.47 3.58 -0.38
C TYR A 104 -9.33 2.60 -0.12
N GLN A 105 -9.50 1.36 -0.58
CA GLN A 105 -8.44 0.35 -0.60
C GLN A 105 -8.29 -0.21 -2.01
N LEU A 106 -7.06 -0.26 -2.50
CA LEU A 106 -6.71 -0.80 -3.80
C LEU A 106 -5.85 -2.04 -3.60
N SER A 107 -6.40 -3.20 -3.91
CA SER A 107 -5.71 -4.50 -3.88
C SER A 107 -5.07 -4.76 -5.23
N LEU A 108 -3.81 -5.17 -5.24
CA LEU A 108 -3.03 -5.55 -6.43
C LEU A 108 -2.49 -6.98 -6.21
N HIS A 109 -3.18 -7.95 -6.78
CA HIS A 109 -2.79 -9.36 -6.76
C HIS A 109 -1.89 -9.66 -7.96
N TYR A 110 -0.60 -9.82 -7.71
CA TYR A 110 0.40 -10.00 -8.76
C TYR A 110 0.37 -11.43 -9.30
N LEU A 111 0.46 -11.54 -10.62
CA LEU A 111 0.41 -12.82 -11.33
C LEU A 111 1.80 -13.22 -11.86
N ARG A 112 2.86 -12.51 -11.44
CA ARG A 112 4.27 -12.75 -11.82
C ARG A 112 5.21 -12.25 -10.73
N ASP A 113 6.45 -12.73 -10.77
CA ASP A 113 7.54 -12.21 -9.93
C ASP A 113 8.00 -10.83 -10.43
N ILE A 114 8.11 -9.86 -9.51
CA ILE A 114 8.60 -8.53 -9.80
C ILE A 114 9.47 -8.04 -8.62
N PRO A 115 10.76 -7.74 -8.84
CA PRO A 115 11.61 -7.27 -7.77
C PRO A 115 11.27 -5.83 -7.38
N VAL A 116 11.50 -5.45 -6.12
CA VAL A 116 11.10 -4.15 -5.57
C VAL A 116 11.66 -2.98 -6.38
N HIS A 117 12.92 -3.04 -6.79
CA HIS A 117 13.54 -1.95 -7.57
C HIS A 117 12.78 -1.67 -8.87
N GLN A 118 12.19 -2.68 -9.51
CA GLN A 118 11.35 -2.48 -10.69
C GLN A 118 10.01 -1.85 -10.33
N LEU A 119 9.38 -2.23 -9.20
CA LEU A 119 8.15 -1.56 -8.71
C LEU A 119 8.38 -0.06 -8.52
N ILE A 120 9.51 0.30 -7.88
CA ILE A 120 9.88 1.70 -7.62
C ILE A 120 10.12 2.45 -8.94
N GLU A 121 10.87 1.86 -9.87
CA GLU A 121 11.12 2.48 -11.18
C GLU A 121 9.82 2.68 -11.98
N GLN A 122 8.90 1.70 -11.98
CA GLN A 122 7.62 1.84 -12.64
C GLN A 122 6.74 2.91 -11.99
N THR A 123 6.81 3.06 -10.66
CA THR A 123 6.09 4.10 -9.93
C THR A 123 6.59 5.50 -10.31
N ASP A 124 7.91 5.72 -10.31
CA ASP A 124 8.51 6.99 -10.77
C ASP A 124 8.11 7.32 -12.22
N LYS A 125 8.20 6.32 -13.10
CA LYS A 125 7.83 6.47 -14.51
C LYS A 125 6.35 6.82 -14.67
N ALA A 126 5.45 6.14 -13.96
CA ALA A 126 4.02 6.42 -14.02
C ALA A 126 3.72 7.88 -13.63
N TRP A 127 4.32 8.37 -12.54
CA TRP A 127 4.17 9.76 -12.14
C TRP A 127 4.67 10.74 -13.21
N ARG A 128 5.85 10.48 -13.79
CA ARG A 128 6.40 11.31 -14.86
C ARG A 128 5.53 11.34 -16.11
N GLU A 129 4.97 10.19 -16.51
CA GLU A 129 4.07 10.10 -17.67
C GLU A 129 2.75 10.83 -17.46
N GLN A 130 2.25 10.83 -16.22
CA GLN A 130 1.10 11.61 -15.78
C GLN A 130 1.42 13.12 -15.61
N GLY A 131 2.68 13.53 -15.78
CA GLY A 131 3.13 14.90 -15.54
C GLY A 131 3.07 15.30 -14.06
N ARG A 132 2.97 14.31 -13.15
CA ARG A 132 2.94 14.51 -11.71
C ARG A 132 4.35 14.80 -11.24
N THR A 133 4.54 15.99 -10.70
CA THR A 133 5.81 16.39 -10.10
C THR A 133 5.53 16.89 -8.71
N HIS A 134 6.18 16.32 -7.71
CA HIS A 134 6.06 16.77 -6.33
C HIS A 134 7.45 16.79 -5.68
N PRO A 135 7.81 17.84 -4.90
CA PRO A 135 9.15 18.00 -4.33
C PRO A 135 9.59 16.81 -3.45
N ARG A 136 8.62 16.08 -2.88
CA ARG A 136 8.85 14.90 -2.02
C ARG A 136 8.84 13.55 -2.77
N GLN A 137 8.72 13.52 -4.10
CA GLN A 137 8.68 12.24 -4.84
C GLN A 137 9.89 11.36 -4.56
N ALA A 138 11.10 11.94 -4.57
CA ALA A 138 12.32 11.19 -4.30
C ALA A 138 12.34 10.59 -2.88
N GLU A 139 11.82 11.33 -1.90
CA GLU A 139 11.70 10.87 -0.51
C GLU A 139 10.69 9.72 -0.40
N TRP A 140 9.53 9.84 -1.07
CA TRP A 140 8.54 8.78 -1.09
C TRP A 140 9.05 7.52 -1.79
N LEU A 141 9.76 7.63 -2.91
CA LEU A 141 10.36 6.48 -3.60
C LEU A 141 11.39 5.77 -2.71
N ALA A 142 12.18 6.52 -1.93
CA ALA A 142 13.10 5.93 -0.95
C ALA A 142 12.33 5.17 0.15
N GLN A 143 11.30 5.78 0.73
CA GLN A 143 10.45 5.11 1.74
C GLN A 143 9.79 3.83 1.19
N LEU A 144 9.27 3.88 -0.04
CA LEU A 144 8.68 2.70 -0.69
C LEU A 144 9.71 1.59 -0.91
N THR A 145 10.96 1.94 -1.18
CA THR A 145 12.05 0.95 -1.33
C THR A 145 12.32 0.21 -0.02
N ASP A 146 12.19 0.89 1.13
CA ASP A 146 12.38 0.29 2.45
C ASP A 146 11.15 -0.51 2.92
N ILE A 147 9.95 -0.13 2.46
CA ILE A 147 8.67 -0.75 2.87
C ILE A 147 8.34 -1.99 2.05
N TRP A 148 8.53 -1.95 0.72
CA TRP A 148 8.07 -3.01 -0.16
C TRP A 148 9.08 -4.17 -0.25
N PRO A 149 8.64 -5.42 0.00
CA PRO A 149 9.45 -6.59 -0.32
C PRO A 149 9.46 -6.85 -1.83
N ASP A 150 10.32 -7.78 -2.26
CA ASP A 150 10.21 -8.38 -3.59
C ASP A 150 8.87 -9.12 -3.73
N ILE A 151 8.24 -8.99 -4.90
CA ILE A 151 6.94 -9.59 -5.20
C ILE A 151 7.15 -10.90 -5.95
N THR A 152 6.42 -11.93 -5.55
CA THR A 152 6.32 -13.22 -6.24
C THR A 152 4.93 -13.42 -6.86
N GLU A 153 4.83 -14.32 -7.83
CA GLU A 153 3.55 -14.72 -8.40
C GLU A 153 2.59 -15.24 -7.31
N GLY A 154 1.42 -14.61 -7.21
CA GLY A 154 0.39 -14.91 -6.22
C GLY A 154 0.37 -13.97 -5.02
N ASP A 155 1.36 -13.09 -4.87
CA ASP A 155 1.38 -12.12 -3.77
C ASP A 155 0.34 -11.01 -3.97
N ASN A 156 -0.17 -10.48 -2.87
CA ASN A 156 -1.13 -9.39 -2.86
C ASN A 156 -0.58 -8.18 -2.12
N LEU A 157 -0.50 -7.03 -2.80
CA LEU A 157 -0.16 -5.74 -2.21
C LEU A 157 -1.41 -4.86 -2.16
N VAL A 158 -1.78 -4.38 -0.98
CA VAL A 158 -2.94 -3.51 -0.78
C VAL A 158 -2.48 -2.14 -0.33
N LEU A 159 -2.89 -1.12 -1.08
CA LEU A 159 -2.81 0.28 -0.68
C LEU A 159 -4.11 0.65 0.04
N SER A 160 -4.01 1.16 1.26
CA SER A 160 -5.14 1.69 2.01
C SER A 160 -4.97 3.20 2.19
N VAL A 161 -5.91 4.00 1.69
CA VAL A 161 -5.86 5.47 1.76
C VAL A 161 -6.98 5.99 2.66
N ALA A 162 -6.60 6.80 3.64
CA ALA A 162 -7.51 7.47 4.55
C ALA A 162 -8.25 8.62 3.87
N ALA A 163 -9.33 9.09 4.49
CA ALA A 163 -9.96 10.37 4.12
C ALA A 163 -8.99 11.56 4.27
N SER A 164 -8.00 11.47 5.18
CA SER A 164 -6.95 12.49 5.35
C SER A 164 -5.85 12.42 4.28
N GLY A 165 -5.85 11.43 3.39
CA GLY A 165 -4.78 11.20 2.41
C GLY A 165 -3.60 10.37 2.93
N HIS A 166 -3.53 10.09 4.23
CA HIS A 166 -2.55 9.16 4.80
C HIS A 166 -2.70 7.77 4.20
N SER A 167 -1.58 7.10 3.94
CA SER A 167 -1.55 5.82 3.23
C SER A 167 -0.87 4.72 4.02
N GLY A 168 -1.46 3.53 3.98
CA GLY A 168 -0.91 2.29 4.52
C GLY A 168 -0.72 1.23 3.45
N PHE A 169 0.28 0.38 3.66
CA PHE A 169 0.57 -0.75 2.79
C PHE A 169 0.43 -2.07 3.55
N TRP A 170 -0.24 -3.01 2.93
CA TRP A 170 -0.41 -4.37 3.42
C TRP A 170 0.07 -5.36 2.37
N PHE A 171 0.86 -6.35 2.77
CA PHE A 171 1.39 -7.39 1.90
C PHE A 171 0.91 -8.74 2.41
N ASN A 172 0.18 -9.49 1.57
CA ASN A 172 -0.43 -10.76 1.94
C ASN A 172 -1.27 -10.71 3.25
N GLY A 173 -1.87 -9.56 3.53
CA GLY A 173 -2.66 -9.32 4.75
C GLY A 173 -1.85 -8.86 5.97
N GLU A 174 -0.53 -8.76 5.87
CA GLU A 174 0.34 -8.23 6.92
C GLU A 174 0.65 -6.75 6.67
N TYR A 175 0.62 -5.93 7.71
CA TYR A 175 1.00 -4.52 7.60
C TYR A 175 2.51 -4.38 7.43
N ILE A 176 2.96 -3.75 6.35
CA ILE A 176 4.39 -3.60 6.04
C ILE A 176 4.90 -2.17 6.19
N GLY A 177 4.02 -1.17 6.24
CA GLY A 177 4.43 0.22 6.43
C GLY A 177 3.38 1.25 6.01
N ALA A 178 3.69 2.52 6.27
CA ALA A 178 2.82 3.63 5.92
C ALA A 178 3.62 4.87 5.55
N ILE A 179 2.98 5.73 4.75
CA ILE A 179 3.47 7.06 4.42
C ILE A 179 2.41 8.05 4.91
N HIS A 180 2.75 8.80 5.97
CA HIS A 180 1.85 9.74 6.67
C HIS A 180 1.76 11.09 5.96
N ASP A 181 1.84 11.08 4.64
CA ASP A 181 1.85 12.28 3.83
C ASP A 181 0.52 12.39 3.09
N GLU A 182 -0.24 13.44 3.40
CA GLU A 182 -1.57 13.68 2.82
C GLU A 182 -1.53 13.78 1.29
N ALA A 183 -0.42 14.25 0.71
CA ALA A 183 -0.26 14.36 -0.73
C ALA A 183 0.11 13.02 -1.40
N PHE A 184 0.69 12.07 -0.66
CA PHE A 184 1.19 10.82 -1.22
C PHE A 184 0.05 9.90 -1.66
N GLY A 185 -0.94 9.64 -0.80
CA GLY A 185 -2.01 8.68 -1.09
C GLY A 185 -2.81 8.99 -2.35
N PRO A 186 -3.34 10.22 -2.50
CA PRO A 186 -4.00 10.64 -3.73
C PRO A 186 -3.09 10.55 -4.95
N LEU A 187 -1.82 10.94 -4.81
CA LEU A 187 -0.87 10.95 -5.91
C LEU A 187 -0.49 9.52 -6.37
N PHE A 188 -0.29 8.61 -5.44
CA PHE A 188 0.05 7.21 -5.70
C PHE A 188 -1.14 6.41 -6.23
N GLY A 189 -2.29 6.42 -5.55
CA GLY A 189 -3.48 5.72 -6.05
C GLY A 189 -4.04 6.32 -7.34
N GLY A 190 -3.75 7.60 -7.59
CA GLY A 190 -4.04 8.28 -8.85
C GLY A 190 -3.39 7.66 -10.10
N ILE A 191 -2.34 6.84 -9.94
CA ILE A 191 -1.78 6.05 -11.05
C ILE A 191 -2.88 5.17 -11.70
N TRP A 192 -3.79 4.63 -10.89
CA TRP A 192 -4.89 3.77 -11.33
C TRP A 192 -6.22 4.52 -11.45
N LEU A 193 -6.50 5.47 -10.56
CA LEU A 193 -7.84 6.02 -10.36
C LEU A 193 -8.07 7.39 -11.01
N ASP A 194 -7.01 8.11 -11.38
CA ASP A 194 -7.17 9.45 -11.97
C ASP A 194 -7.40 9.40 -13.47
N ALA A 195 -8.04 10.43 -14.00
CA ALA A 195 -8.47 10.48 -15.41
C ALA A 195 -7.28 10.47 -16.40
N ASP A 196 -6.12 10.95 -15.97
CA ASP A 196 -4.84 10.97 -16.68
C ASP A 196 -4.05 9.65 -16.53
N THR A 197 -4.65 8.60 -15.96
CA THR A 197 -4.01 7.29 -15.88
C THR A 197 -3.48 6.84 -17.25
N PRO A 198 -2.29 6.22 -17.32
CA PRO A 198 -1.81 5.59 -18.55
C PRO A 198 -2.72 4.43 -18.99
N GLN A 199 -3.65 3.98 -18.14
CA GLN A 199 -4.50 2.80 -18.36
C GLN A 199 -6.00 3.09 -18.23
N PRO A 200 -6.60 3.85 -19.18
CA PRO A 200 -8.01 4.27 -19.09
C PRO A 200 -9.00 3.10 -19.08
N ALA A 201 -8.69 2.02 -19.78
CA ALA A 201 -9.54 0.81 -19.81
C ALA A 201 -9.52 0.04 -18.48
N LEU A 202 -8.38 0.03 -17.78
CA LEU A 202 -8.24 -0.57 -16.45
C LEU A 202 -9.04 0.25 -15.43
N ARG A 203 -8.84 1.57 -15.43
CA ARG A 203 -9.59 2.50 -14.57
C ARG A 203 -11.09 2.35 -14.74
N SER A 204 -11.59 2.31 -15.98
CA SER A 204 -13.03 2.18 -16.22
C SER A 204 -13.62 0.91 -15.60
N GLN A 205 -12.87 -0.20 -15.57
CA GLN A 205 -13.34 -1.43 -14.93
C GLN A 205 -13.30 -1.33 -13.39
N LEU A 206 -12.31 -0.64 -12.83
CA LEU A 206 -12.21 -0.42 -11.38
C LEU A 206 -13.32 0.48 -10.82
N ILE A 207 -13.65 1.57 -11.52
CA ILE A 207 -14.61 2.56 -10.99
C ILE A 207 -16.06 2.33 -11.44
N SER A 208 -16.29 1.54 -12.49
CA SER A 208 -17.63 1.23 -13.00
C SER A 208 -18.08 -0.19 -12.71
N GLY A 209 -17.25 -1.02 -12.07
CA GLY A 209 -17.48 -2.46 -11.91
C GLY A 209 -18.69 -2.84 -11.03
N ALA A 210 -19.17 -1.94 -10.17
CA ALA A 210 -20.28 -2.18 -9.25
C ALA A 210 -21.67 -1.89 -9.88
N GLY A 211 -21.73 -1.55 -11.16
CA GLY A 211 -22.96 -1.30 -11.89
C GLY A 211 -23.31 -2.42 -12.88
N GLY A 212 -23.86 -3.52 -12.38
CA GLY A 212 -24.45 -4.61 -13.17
C GLY A 212 -25.54 -5.33 -12.40
#